data_AF-A0A818C9Z4-F1
#
_entry.id   AF-A0A818C9Z4-F1
#
_cell.length_a   1.000
_cell.length_b   1.000
_cell.length_c   1.000
_cell.angle_alpha   90.00
_cell.angle_beta   90.00
_cell.angle_gamma   90.00
#
_symmetry.space_group_name_H-M   'P 1'
#
loop_
_entity.id
_entity.type
_entity.pdbx_description
1 polymer ?
#
loop_
_entity_poly.entity_id
_entity_poly.type
_entity_poly.pdbx_seq_one_letter_code
_entity_poly.pdbx_strand_id
1 'polypeptide(L)'
;MAKESCLIFKKNKNLDRSKSRSSTSEESLSSAVAILRESLPFEYIACGNQMRSNIEYELQVAEKQREIGYKPVHDSASFKIPEEHREKIDEWLKIDFQMRIDEHITRSRCLFLVGPTQHGKRSWARSLGKHISFVINFSLRAWRDDVKYIILDDIPWTDISPIAKGLLVAPGNVNLTDKYMSKMNVKNNKPCIVCINDDEGERILHSDTGDYWKENGVWIPLRRGQKMF
;
A
#
# COMPACT_ATOMS: atom_id res chain seq x y z
N MET A 1 -30.63 18.20 -0.97
CA MET A 1 -30.92 16.82 -0.51
C MET A 1 -29.85 15.79 -0.86
N ALA A 2 -28.99 15.97 -1.87
CA ALA A 2 -27.91 15.02 -2.21
C ALA A 2 -26.58 15.20 -1.42
N LYS A 3 -26.51 16.11 -0.43
CA LYS A 3 -25.26 16.47 0.26
C LYS A 3 -25.06 15.82 1.64
N GLU A 4 -26.09 15.19 2.21
CA GLU A 4 -26.03 14.63 3.58
C GLU A 4 -25.68 13.14 3.63
N SER A 5 -25.90 12.39 2.54
CA SER A 5 -25.63 10.95 2.45
C SER A 5 -24.14 10.59 2.57
N CYS A 6 -23.23 11.56 2.38
CA CYS A 6 -21.77 11.35 2.42
C CYS A 6 -21.15 11.64 3.81
N LEU A 7 -21.91 12.22 4.75
CA LEU A 7 -21.40 12.61 6.07
C LEU A 7 -21.32 11.46 7.08
N ILE A 8 -22.03 10.35 6.85
CA ILE A 8 -22.31 9.38 7.92
C ILE A 8 -21.20 8.31 8.05
N PHE A 9 -20.48 7.98 6.98
CA PHE A 9 -19.27 7.15 7.07
C PHE A 9 -18.12 7.81 7.87
N LYS A 10 -18.22 9.11 8.18
CA LYS A 10 -17.22 9.83 8.99
C LYS A 10 -17.43 9.72 10.50
N LYS A 11 -18.60 9.33 11.00
CA LYS A 11 -18.90 9.34 12.46
C LYS A 11 -18.59 8.04 13.21
N ASN A 12 -18.39 6.91 12.53
CA ASN A 12 -18.12 5.61 13.16
C ASN A 12 -16.67 5.09 12.92
N LYS A 13 -15.66 5.97 13.00
CA LYS A 13 -14.24 5.55 12.92
C LYS A 13 -13.66 4.99 14.23
N ASN A 14 -14.46 4.92 15.30
CA ASN A 14 -14.08 4.31 16.58
C ASN A 14 -14.79 2.96 16.81
N LEU A 15 -15.10 2.20 15.75
CA LEU A 15 -15.43 0.79 15.95
C LEU A 15 -14.11 0.06 16.24
N ASP A 16 -13.94 -0.26 17.51
CA ASP A 16 -12.86 -1.01 18.10
C ASP A 16 -12.53 -2.25 17.26
N ARG A 17 -11.48 -2.14 16.44
CA ARG A 17 -11.00 -3.21 15.53
C ARG A 17 -10.45 -4.44 16.30
N SER A 18 -10.51 -4.43 17.63
CA SER A 18 -9.97 -5.48 18.49
C SER A 18 -10.92 -6.67 18.72
N LYS A 19 -12.19 -6.62 18.31
CA LYS A 19 -13.20 -7.63 18.70
C LYS A 19 -13.71 -8.63 17.65
N SER A 20 -13.27 -8.62 16.39
CA SER A 20 -13.74 -9.62 15.40
C SER A 20 -12.63 -10.56 14.92
N ARG A 21 -12.23 -11.50 15.79
CA ARG A 21 -11.24 -12.55 15.45
C ARG A 21 -11.86 -13.92 15.11
N SER A 22 -13.19 -14.07 15.06
CA SER A 22 -13.80 -15.38 14.81
C SER A 22 -15.19 -15.38 14.14
N SER A 23 -15.68 -14.26 13.61
CA SER A 23 -17.02 -14.23 13.01
C SER A 23 -17.03 -14.72 11.56
N THR A 24 -18.03 -15.51 11.20
CA THR A 24 -18.27 -15.91 9.79
C THR A 24 -18.63 -14.69 8.93
N SER A 25 -18.50 -14.80 7.61
CA SER A 25 -18.86 -13.72 6.66
C SER A 25 -20.32 -13.29 6.83
N GLU A 26 -21.20 -14.25 7.12
CA GLU A 26 -22.63 -14.07 7.31
C GLU A 26 -23.00 -13.40 8.65
N GLU A 27 -22.27 -13.72 9.73
CA GLU A 27 -22.38 -13.01 11.01
C GLU A 27 -21.93 -11.55 10.89
N SER A 28 -20.85 -11.32 10.13
CA SER A 28 -20.30 -9.98 9.88
C SER A 28 -21.27 -9.11 9.07
N LEU A 29 -21.91 -9.70 8.05
CA LEU A 29 -22.96 -9.04 7.27
C LEU A 29 -24.20 -8.72 8.13
N SER A 30 -24.64 -9.69 8.93
CA SER A 30 -25.82 -9.53 9.80
C SER A 30 -25.60 -8.45 10.86
N SER A 31 -24.41 -8.43 11.48
CA SER A 31 -24.01 -7.39 12.43
C SER A 31 -23.96 -5.99 11.79
N ALA A 32 -23.35 -5.87 10.61
CA ALA A 32 -23.26 -4.59 9.90
C ALA A 32 -24.64 -4.05 9.48
N VAL A 33 -25.54 -4.94 9.03
CA VAL A 33 -26.92 -4.58 8.66
C VAL A 33 -27.74 -4.17 9.90
N ALA A 34 -27.54 -4.82 11.05
CA ALA A 34 -28.19 -4.43 12.30
C ALA A 34 -27.78 -3.02 12.73
N ILE A 35 -26.47 -2.72 12.68
CA ILE A 35 -25.94 -1.38 12.97
C ILE A 35 -26.56 -0.33 12.05
N LEU A 36 -26.70 -0.60 10.74
CA LEU A 36 -27.35 0.33 9.81
C LEU A 36 -28.83 0.55 10.14
N ARG A 37 -29.57 -0.50 10.48
CA ARG A 37 -30.99 -0.40 10.86
C ARG A 37 -31.17 0.52 12.08
N GLU A 38 -30.30 0.40 13.07
CA GLU A 38 -30.35 1.20 14.29
C GLU A 38 -29.87 2.64 14.08
N SER A 39 -28.77 2.82 13.34
CA SER A 39 -28.14 4.13 13.16
C SER A 39 -28.81 4.98 12.08
N LEU A 40 -29.41 4.36 11.06
CA LEU A 40 -30.00 5.00 9.88
C LEU A 40 -31.32 4.32 9.46
N PRO A 41 -32.35 4.37 10.32
CA PRO A 41 -33.61 3.68 10.06
C PRO A 41 -34.32 4.18 8.80
N PHE A 42 -34.25 5.48 8.51
CA PHE A 42 -34.91 6.05 7.32
C PHE A 42 -34.25 5.58 6.01
N GLU A 43 -32.93 5.68 5.90
CA GLU A 43 -32.19 5.24 4.73
C GLU A 43 -32.31 3.73 4.54
N TYR A 44 -32.33 2.96 5.64
CA TYR A 44 -32.54 1.53 5.57
C TYR A 44 -33.93 1.17 5.00
N ILE A 45 -34.99 1.90 5.37
CA ILE A 45 -36.32 1.71 4.78
C ILE A 45 -36.32 2.08 3.30
N ALA A 46 -35.69 3.20 2.94
CA ALA A 46 -35.72 3.72 1.57
C ALA A 46 -34.86 2.92 0.58
N CYS A 47 -33.69 2.41 1.01
CA CYS A 47 -32.71 1.78 0.13
C CYS A 47 -31.92 0.61 0.78
N GLY A 48 -32.48 -0.02 1.82
CA GLY A 48 -31.81 -1.07 2.60
C GLY A 48 -31.33 -2.27 1.79
N ASN A 49 -32.04 -2.66 0.73
CA ASN A 49 -31.60 -3.75 -0.16
C ASN A 49 -30.29 -3.38 -0.88
N GLN A 50 -30.20 -2.16 -1.43
CA GLN A 50 -28.98 -1.68 -2.09
C GLN A 50 -27.81 -1.55 -1.10
N MET A 51 -28.09 -1.04 0.11
CA MET A 51 -27.08 -0.92 1.16
C MET A 51 -26.55 -2.28 1.59
N ARG A 52 -27.42 -3.29 1.76
CA ARG A 52 -27.02 -4.66 2.08
C ARG A 52 -26.12 -5.24 1.00
N SER A 53 -26.51 -5.14 -0.27
CA SER A 53 -25.69 -5.64 -1.39
C SER A 53 -24.32 -4.96 -1.45
N ASN A 54 -24.26 -3.64 -1.20
CA ASN A 54 -22.98 -2.92 -1.16
C ASN A 54 -22.09 -3.40 0.00
N ILE A 55 -22.66 -3.60 1.19
CA ILE A 55 -21.89 -4.13 2.34
C ILE A 55 -21.38 -5.54 2.05
N GLU A 56 -22.26 -6.39 1.52
CA GLU A 56 -21.91 -7.76 1.17
C GLU A 56 -20.76 -7.80 0.16
N TYR A 57 -20.82 -6.95 -0.88
CA TYR A 57 -19.73 -6.77 -1.83
C TYR A 57 -18.43 -6.34 -1.13
N GLU A 58 -18.46 -5.32 -0.27
CA GLU A 58 -17.27 -4.83 0.44
C GLU A 58 -16.68 -5.90 1.39
N LEU A 59 -17.52 -6.69 2.06
CA LEU A 59 -17.08 -7.81 2.91
C LEU A 59 -16.40 -8.90 2.08
N GLN A 60 -17.01 -9.30 0.95
CA GLN A 60 -16.42 -10.28 0.03
C GLN A 60 -15.09 -9.80 -0.56
N VAL A 61 -14.99 -8.53 -0.94
CA VAL A 61 -13.75 -7.92 -1.42
C VAL A 61 -12.69 -7.96 -0.31
N ALA A 62 -13.05 -7.63 0.92
CA ALA A 62 -12.15 -7.66 2.06
C ALA A 62 -11.69 -9.09 2.42
N GLU A 63 -12.55 -10.10 2.29
CA GLU A 63 -12.21 -11.53 2.46
C GLU A 63 -11.27 -12.04 1.38
N LYS A 64 -11.60 -11.83 0.10
CA LYS A 64 -10.71 -12.20 -1.03
C LYS A 64 -9.34 -11.56 -0.90
N GLN A 65 -9.27 -10.29 -0.49
CA GLN A 65 -7.99 -9.61 -0.25
C GLN A 65 -7.23 -10.16 0.97
N ARG A 66 -7.91 -10.75 1.96
CA ARG A 66 -7.28 -11.39 3.14
C ARG A 66 -6.75 -12.79 2.81
N GLU A 67 -7.44 -13.53 1.94
CA GLU A 67 -7.05 -14.89 1.55
C GLU A 67 -5.81 -14.94 0.64
N ILE A 68 -5.51 -13.87 -0.09
CA ILE A 68 -4.34 -13.80 -0.98
C ILE A 68 -3.08 -13.50 -0.15
N GLY A 69 -2.65 -14.47 0.65
CA GLY A 69 -1.26 -14.53 1.10
C GLY A 69 -0.39 -14.82 -0.11
N TYR A 70 0.20 -13.80 -0.73
CA TYR A 70 1.12 -13.99 -1.87
C TYR A 70 2.24 -14.95 -1.47
N LYS A 71 2.28 -16.13 -2.09
CA LYS A 71 3.40 -17.06 -1.98
C LYS A 71 4.39 -16.74 -3.10
N PRO A 72 5.63 -16.33 -2.78
CA PRO A 72 6.61 -16.04 -3.81
C PRO A 72 6.93 -17.32 -4.60
N VAL A 73 6.94 -17.22 -5.92
CA VAL A 73 7.32 -18.32 -6.83
C VAL A 73 8.79 -18.68 -6.68
N HIS A 74 9.61 -17.69 -6.32
CA HIS A 74 11.06 -17.81 -6.17
C HIS A 74 11.48 -17.38 -4.78
N ASP A 75 12.43 -18.12 -4.20
CA ASP A 75 13.04 -17.75 -2.93
C ASP A 75 13.90 -16.49 -3.08
N SER A 76 13.98 -15.67 -2.03
CA SER A 76 14.74 -14.42 -2.05
C SER A 76 16.22 -14.67 -2.32
N ALA A 77 16.77 -15.80 -1.86
CA ALA A 77 18.15 -16.21 -2.11
C ALA A 77 18.45 -16.58 -3.58
N SER A 78 17.42 -16.86 -4.39
CA SER A 78 17.60 -17.24 -5.80
C SER A 78 17.86 -16.07 -6.75
N PHE A 79 17.63 -14.84 -6.28
CA PHE A 79 17.80 -13.64 -7.09
C PHE A 79 19.28 -13.23 -7.18
N LYS A 80 19.73 -12.94 -8.40
CA LYS A 80 21.09 -12.47 -8.67
C LYS A 80 21.11 -10.94 -8.70
N ILE A 81 21.25 -10.34 -7.51
CA ILE A 81 21.47 -8.90 -7.40
C ILE A 81 22.84 -8.57 -8.02
N PRO A 82 22.92 -7.60 -8.96
CA PRO A 82 24.20 -7.14 -9.51
C PRO A 82 25.15 -6.71 -8.38
N GLU A 83 26.40 -7.18 -8.44
CA GLU A 83 27.37 -6.99 -7.35
C GLU A 83 27.61 -5.50 -7.03
N GLU A 84 27.57 -4.63 -8.05
CA GLU A 84 27.69 -3.18 -7.91
C GLU A 84 26.59 -2.53 -7.04
N HIS A 85 25.49 -3.23 -6.80
CA HIS A 85 24.35 -2.73 -6.04
C HIS A 85 24.11 -3.52 -4.76
N ARG A 86 24.79 -4.66 -4.57
CA ARG A 86 24.60 -5.55 -3.43
C ARG A 86 24.78 -4.82 -2.10
N GLU A 87 25.89 -4.12 -1.94
CA GLU A 87 26.18 -3.38 -0.69
C GLU A 87 25.10 -2.33 -0.37
N LYS A 88 24.66 -1.55 -1.36
CA LYS A 88 23.62 -0.52 -1.18
C LYS A 88 22.26 -1.13 -0.81
N ILE A 89 21.91 -2.25 -1.45
CA ILE A 89 20.66 -2.96 -1.15
C ILE A 89 20.74 -3.57 0.24
N ASP A 90 21.85 -4.22 0.59
CA ASP A 90 22.04 -4.86 1.90
C ASP A 90 22.05 -3.82 3.03
N GLU A 91 22.66 -2.65 2.82
CA GLU A 91 22.62 -1.52 3.75
C GLU A 91 21.17 -1.04 3.97
N TRP A 92 20.41 -0.82 2.88
CA TRP A 92 19.01 -0.41 2.97
C TRP A 92 18.15 -1.48 3.66
N LEU A 93 18.37 -2.76 3.35
CA LEU A 93 17.68 -3.87 4.01
C LEU A 93 17.98 -3.92 5.52
N LYS A 94 19.22 -3.63 5.90
CA LYS A 94 19.61 -3.61 7.31
C LYS A 94 19.00 -2.40 8.04
N ILE A 95 19.17 -1.19 7.50
CA ILE A 95 18.82 0.06 8.20
C ILE A 95 17.33 0.39 8.04
N ASP A 96 16.88 0.54 6.79
CA ASP A 96 15.54 1.06 6.51
C ASP A 96 14.47 -0.03 6.58
N PHE A 97 14.81 -1.27 6.23
CA PHE A 97 13.87 -2.40 6.23
C PHE A 97 13.77 -3.13 7.57
N GLN A 98 14.89 -3.43 8.23
CA GLN A 98 14.92 -4.24 9.46
C GLN A 98 14.91 -3.41 10.76
N MET A 99 15.72 -2.35 10.89
CA MET A 99 15.82 -1.57 12.16
C MET A 99 14.54 -0.79 12.54
N ARG A 100 13.56 -0.69 11.63
CA ARG A 100 12.24 -0.09 11.89
C ARG A 100 11.32 -0.91 12.77
N ILE A 101 11.60 -2.21 12.91
CA ILE A 101 10.77 -3.10 13.73
C ILE A 101 11.00 -2.81 15.22
N ASP A 102 12.16 -2.25 15.59
CA ASP A 102 12.60 -2.25 16.98
C ASP A 102 12.68 -0.85 17.65
N GLU A 103 13.14 0.24 17.02
CA GLU A 103 13.28 1.55 17.74
C GLU A 103 13.13 2.82 16.86
N HIS A 104 12.31 3.77 17.33
CA HIS A 104 12.33 5.25 17.20
C HIS A 104 12.78 6.01 15.92
N ILE A 105 13.12 5.39 14.79
CA ILE A 105 13.41 6.15 13.57
C ILE A 105 12.10 6.73 13.01
N THR A 106 12.07 8.03 12.70
CA THR A 106 10.86 8.77 12.30
C THR A 106 10.61 8.76 10.79
N ARG A 107 11.64 8.61 9.94
CA ARG A 107 11.52 8.62 8.46
C ARG A 107 12.47 7.66 7.70
N SER A 108 11.95 6.75 6.86
CA SER A 108 12.78 5.73 6.16
C SER A 108 13.04 6.13 4.71
N ARG A 109 14.21 5.83 4.18
CA ARG A 109 14.47 5.99 2.74
C ARG A 109 13.62 4.99 1.95
N CYS A 110 13.14 5.39 0.78
CA CYS A 110 12.50 4.48 -0.16
C CYS A 110 13.53 3.89 -1.12
N LEU A 111 13.30 2.66 -1.61
CA LEU A 111 14.18 2.00 -2.57
C LEU A 111 13.58 2.11 -3.97
N PHE A 112 14.27 2.79 -4.89
CA PHE A 112 13.90 2.84 -6.30
C PHE A 112 14.69 1.80 -7.09
N LEU A 113 13.99 0.80 -7.60
CA LEU A 113 14.51 -0.14 -8.59
C LEU A 113 14.14 0.39 -9.98
N VAL A 114 15.12 0.97 -10.66
CA VAL A 114 14.96 1.59 -11.98
C VAL A 114 15.55 0.64 -13.01
N GLY A 115 14.88 0.45 -14.14
CA GLY A 115 15.42 -0.36 -15.24
C GLY A 115 14.32 -0.84 -16.18
N PRO A 116 14.61 -1.64 -17.20
CA PRO A 116 13.60 -2.04 -18.16
C PRO A 116 12.58 -3.03 -17.57
N THR A 117 11.48 -3.24 -18.28
CA THR A 117 10.48 -4.28 -17.94
C THR A 117 11.12 -5.68 -17.95
N GLN A 118 10.56 -6.63 -17.21
CA GLN A 118 10.98 -8.05 -17.19
C GLN A 118 12.43 -8.29 -16.68
N HIS A 119 12.97 -7.43 -15.82
CA HIS A 119 14.29 -7.61 -15.18
C HIS A 119 14.22 -8.24 -13.76
N GLY A 120 13.07 -8.76 -13.37
CA GLY A 120 12.89 -9.41 -12.07
C GLY A 120 12.65 -8.46 -10.88
N LYS A 121 12.61 -7.14 -11.09
CA LYS A 121 12.41 -6.09 -10.05
C LYS A 121 11.26 -6.42 -9.09
N ARG A 122 10.06 -6.61 -9.65
CA ARG A 122 8.85 -6.97 -8.90
C ARG A 122 8.99 -8.31 -8.19
N SER A 123 9.50 -9.33 -8.89
CA SER A 123 9.61 -10.68 -8.34
C SER A 123 10.54 -10.68 -7.12
N TRP A 124 11.67 -9.98 -7.23
CA TRP A 124 12.60 -9.78 -6.12
C TRP A 124 11.93 -9.03 -4.97
N ALA A 125 11.30 -7.88 -5.25
CA ALA A 125 10.64 -7.08 -4.22
C ALA A 125 9.59 -7.89 -3.45
N ARG A 126 8.79 -8.72 -4.15
CA ARG A 126 7.77 -9.56 -3.52
C ARG A 126 8.33 -10.75 -2.73
N SER A 127 9.58 -11.14 -2.98
CA SER A 127 10.22 -12.27 -2.29
C SER A 127 10.66 -11.93 -0.85
N LEU A 128 10.75 -10.65 -0.49
CA LEU A 128 11.27 -10.18 0.79
C LEU A 128 10.33 -10.42 1.99
N GLY A 129 9.10 -10.88 1.75
CA GLY A 129 8.13 -11.24 2.80
C GLY A 129 6.76 -10.59 2.62
N LYS A 130 5.98 -10.50 3.70
CA LYS A 130 4.59 -10.02 3.67
C LYS A 130 4.48 -8.52 3.38
N HIS A 131 3.78 -8.17 2.32
CA HIS A 131 3.72 -6.80 1.77
C HIS A 131 2.34 -6.41 1.26
N ILE A 132 2.16 -5.12 0.98
CA ILE A 132 1.11 -4.63 0.08
C ILE A 132 1.76 -4.36 -1.28
N SER A 133 1.18 -4.86 -2.36
CA SER A 133 1.62 -4.58 -3.73
C SER A 133 0.56 -3.78 -4.46
N PHE A 134 0.94 -2.60 -4.93
CA PHE A 134 0.15 -1.79 -5.85
C PHE A 134 0.77 -1.94 -7.25
N VAL A 135 -0.03 -2.32 -8.23
CA VAL A 135 0.42 -2.59 -9.60
C VAL A 135 -0.42 -1.74 -10.54
N ILE A 136 0.22 -0.93 -11.38
CA ILE A 136 -0.39 0.01 -12.34
C ILE A 136 -1.14 1.17 -11.67
N ASN A 137 -1.92 0.91 -10.63
CA ASN A 137 -2.68 1.91 -9.87
C ASN A 137 -2.46 1.74 -8.36
N PHE A 138 -2.44 2.88 -7.67
CA PHE A 138 -2.51 2.93 -6.22
C PHE A 138 -3.95 2.73 -5.75
N SER A 139 -4.17 2.03 -4.63
CA SER A 139 -5.49 1.99 -4.00
C SER A 139 -5.46 1.93 -2.47
N LEU A 140 -6.02 2.92 -1.80
CA LEU A 140 -6.07 2.93 -0.33
C LEU A 140 -6.96 1.82 0.26
N ARG A 141 -7.89 1.25 -0.52
CA ARG A 141 -8.74 0.14 -0.06
C ARG A 141 -7.93 -1.12 0.28
N ALA A 142 -6.83 -1.33 -0.42
CA ALA A 142 -5.94 -2.46 -0.18
C ALA A 142 -4.93 -2.18 0.96
N TRP A 143 -5.06 -1.07 1.68
CA TRP A 143 -4.23 -0.79 2.84
C TRP A 143 -4.42 -1.87 3.92
N ARG A 144 -3.31 -2.29 4.51
CA ARG A 144 -3.21 -3.34 5.53
C ARG A 144 -2.16 -2.95 6.56
N ASP A 145 -2.50 -3.05 7.84
CA ASP A 145 -1.58 -2.67 8.91
C ASP A 145 -0.61 -3.81 9.29
N ASP A 146 -0.98 -5.05 8.98
CA ASP A 146 -0.29 -6.29 9.32
C ASP A 146 0.75 -6.75 8.28
N VAL A 147 1.29 -5.81 7.48
CA VAL A 147 2.35 -6.06 6.50
C VAL A 147 3.63 -5.34 6.87
N LYS A 148 4.77 -5.82 6.35
CA LYS A 148 6.10 -5.26 6.65
C LYS A 148 6.49 -4.08 5.76
N TYR A 149 6.13 -4.11 4.48
CA TYR A 149 6.55 -3.10 3.50
C TYR A 149 5.53 -2.92 2.37
N ILE A 150 5.75 -1.89 1.55
CA ILE A 150 4.92 -1.52 0.41
C ILE A 150 5.73 -1.69 -0.88
N ILE A 151 5.09 -2.17 -1.94
CA ILE A 151 5.64 -2.23 -3.29
C ILE A 151 4.76 -1.40 -4.22
N LEU A 152 5.36 -0.44 -4.92
CA LEU A 152 4.74 0.25 -6.05
C LEU A 152 5.37 -0.29 -7.33
N ASP A 153 4.58 -0.90 -8.20
CA ASP A 153 5.04 -1.49 -9.44
C ASP A 153 4.36 -0.81 -10.63
N ASP A 154 5.17 -0.13 -11.45
CA ASP A 154 4.75 0.44 -12.73
C ASP A 154 3.56 1.42 -12.61
N ILE A 155 3.56 2.22 -11.54
CA ILE A 155 2.55 3.26 -11.32
C ILE A 155 3.15 4.60 -11.79
N PRO A 156 2.45 5.35 -12.67
CA PRO A 156 2.92 6.64 -13.15
C PRO A 156 3.24 7.59 -11.99
N TRP A 157 4.37 8.31 -12.06
CA TRP A 157 4.76 9.21 -10.98
C TRP A 157 3.72 10.30 -10.72
N THR A 158 3.02 10.76 -11.76
CA THR A 158 1.97 11.78 -11.66
C THR A 158 0.81 11.37 -10.73
N ASP A 159 0.54 10.08 -10.62
CA ASP A 159 -0.56 9.57 -9.78
C ASP A 159 -0.15 9.49 -8.31
N ILE A 160 1.16 9.36 -8.04
CA ILE A 160 1.70 9.20 -6.69
C ILE A 160 2.28 10.50 -6.14
N SER A 161 2.82 11.38 -6.99
CA SER A 161 3.56 12.59 -6.58
C SER A 161 2.85 13.45 -5.53
N PRO A 162 1.51 13.64 -5.55
CA PRO A 162 0.82 14.47 -4.55
C PRO A 162 0.85 13.86 -3.13
N ILE A 163 1.01 12.54 -3.02
CA ILE A 163 1.00 11.80 -1.75
C ILE A 163 2.34 11.13 -1.45
N ALA A 164 3.30 11.20 -2.37
CA ALA A 164 4.54 10.42 -2.36
C ALA A 164 5.32 10.55 -1.06
N LYS A 165 5.48 11.78 -0.52
CA LYS A 165 6.19 11.98 0.76
C LYS A 165 5.54 11.25 1.93
N GLY A 166 4.21 11.18 1.93
CA GLY A 166 3.41 10.46 2.93
C GLY A 166 3.40 8.95 2.72
N LEU A 167 3.52 8.49 1.47
CA LEU A 167 3.45 7.08 1.11
C LEU A 167 4.83 6.38 1.17
N LEU A 168 5.87 7.01 0.63
CA LEU A 168 7.17 6.36 0.39
C LEU A 168 8.12 6.40 1.57
N VAL A 169 8.00 7.42 2.43
CA VAL A 169 9.08 7.79 3.37
C VAL A 169 8.75 7.44 4.83
N ALA A 170 7.73 6.60 5.02
CA ALA A 170 7.21 6.16 6.31
C ALA A 170 7.03 7.24 7.40
N PRO A 171 6.16 8.25 7.20
CA PRO A 171 5.62 9.22 8.14
C PRO A 171 5.68 9.02 9.65
N GLY A 172 5.19 7.85 10.07
CA GLY A 172 4.23 7.82 11.16
C GLY A 172 2.78 7.97 10.67
N ASN A 173 2.00 8.76 11.41
CA ASN A 173 0.60 9.03 11.08
C ASN A 173 0.51 10.05 9.94
N VAL A 174 -0.19 9.69 8.86
CA VAL A 174 -0.33 10.55 7.68
C VAL A 174 -1.74 10.47 7.12
N ASN A 175 -2.21 11.59 6.56
CA ASN A 175 -3.46 11.63 5.82
C ASN A 175 -3.17 11.37 4.34
N LEU A 176 -3.57 10.20 3.83
CA LEU A 176 -3.47 9.87 2.42
C LEU A 176 -4.82 10.04 1.74
N THR A 177 -4.79 10.28 0.45
CA THR A 177 -5.97 10.30 -0.41
C THR A 177 -5.72 9.38 -1.60
N ASP A 178 -6.80 8.86 -2.15
CA ASP A 178 -6.79 8.03 -3.35
C ASP A 178 -7.83 8.59 -4.33
N LYS A 179 -7.70 8.24 -5.60
CA LYS A 179 -8.66 8.60 -6.63
C LYS A 179 -10.02 8.03 -6.20
N TYR A 180 -11.02 8.90 -6.10
CA TYR A 180 -12.39 8.55 -5.70
C TYR A 180 -12.59 8.16 -4.22
N MET A 181 -11.63 8.43 -3.33
CA MET A 181 -11.84 8.24 -1.89
C MET A 181 -11.64 9.54 -1.10
N SER A 182 -12.39 9.65 -0.01
CA SER A 182 -12.12 10.68 1.00
C SER A 182 -10.76 10.40 1.67
N LYS A 183 -10.10 11.48 2.11
CA LYS A 183 -8.85 11.39 2.89
C LYS A 183 -8.99 10.41 4.05
N MET A 184 -8.01 9.52 4.18
CA MET A 184 -7.91 8.52 5.23
C MET A 184 -6.66 8.78 6.05
N ASN A 185 -6.81 8.75 7.38
CA ASN A 185 -5.68 8.74 8.29
C ASN A 185 -5.16 7.31 8.37
N VAL A 186 -3.88 7.12 8.05
CA VAL A 186 -3.20 5.82 8.10
C VAL A 186 -1.90 5.95 8.88
N LYS A 187 -1.51 4.88 9.57
CA LYS A 187 -0.21 4.76 10.21
C LYS A 187 0.77 4.13 9.23
N ASN A 188 1.54 4.98 8.54
CA ASN A 188 2.55 4.54 7.61
C ASN A 188 3.94 4.51 8.25
N ASN A 189 4.31 3.34 8.77
CA ASN A 189 5.64 3.04 9.30
C ASN A 189 6.38 2.01 8.42
N LYS A 190 5.96 1.88 7.15
CA LYS A 190 6.38 0.79 6.28
C LYS A 190 7.40 1.32 5.26
N PRO A 191 8.60 0.72 5.13
CA PRO A 191 9.49 1.04 4.03
C PRO A 191 8.80 0.73 2.70
N CYS A 192 9.18 1.46 1.66
CA CYS A 192 8.59 1.32 0.34
C CYS A 192 9.64 1.00 -0.72
N ILE A 193 9.31 0.04 -1.58
CA ILE A 193 10.09 -0.32 -2.78
C ILE A 193 9.29 0.13 -4.00
N VAL A 194 9.92 0.89 -4.88
CA VAL A 194 9.32 1.46 -6.08
C VAL A 194 10.02 0.83 -7.29
N CYS A 195 9.29 0.01 -8.05
CA CYS A 195 9.74 -0.61 -9.28
C CYS A 195 9.24 0.23 -10.46
N ILE A 196 10.17 0.87 -11.16
CA ILE A 196 9.85 1.77 -12.27
C ILE A 196 10.77 1.53 -13.47
N ASN A 197 10.37 2.10 -14.61
CA ASN A 197 11.17 2.13 -15.81
C ASN A 197 12.09 3.36 -15.83
N ASP A 198 13.08 3.34 -16.72
CA ASP A 198 14.13 4.37 -16.78
C ASP A 198 13.55 5.78 -17.01
N ASP A 199 12.55 5.89 -17.88
CA ASP A 199 11.86 7.14 -18.23
C ASP A 199 11.09 7.76 -17.05
N GLU A 200 10.40 6.94 -16.25
CA GLU A 200 9.77 7.40 -15.02
C GLU A 200 10.82 7.80 -13.97
N GLY A 201 11.94 7.07 -13.89
CA GLY A 201 13.05 7.41 -12.98
C GLY A 201 13.63 8.79 -13.30
N GLU A 202 13.93 9.05 -14.57
CA GLU A 202 14.38 10.37 -15.03
C GLU A 202 13.34 11.46 -14.74
N ARG A 203 12.05 11.20 -14.99
CA ARG A 203 10.99 12.16 -14.70
C ARG A 203 10.93 12.54 -13.23
N ILE A 204 11.11 11.59 -12.31
CA ILE A 204 11.14 11.87 -10.87
C ILE A 204 12.34 12.76 -10.53
N LEU A 205 13.53 12.40 -11.01
CA LEU A 205 14.77 13.10 -10.71
C LEU A 205 14.82 14.53 -11.28
N HIS A 206 14.10 14.77 -12.38
CA HIS A 206 13.94 16.09 -13.01
C HIS A 206 12.66 16.84 -12.60
N SER A 207 11.85 16.27 -11.72
CA SER A 207 10.71 16.98 -11.14
C SER A 207 11.15 18.08 -10.17
N ASP A 208 10.23 18.96 -9.81
CA ASP A 208 10.37 19.94 -8.74
C ASP A 208 10.75 19.31 -7.38
N THR A 209 10.40 18.05 -7.18
CA THR A 209 10.76 17.27 -5.99
C THR A 209 11.99 16.38 -6.19
N GLY A 210 12.69 16.48 -7.32
CA GLY A 210 13.79 15.58 -7.69
C GLY A 210 14.92 15.55 -6.67
N ASP A 211 15.37 16.71 -6.18
CA ASP A 211 16.45 16.78 -5.19
C ASP A 211 16.06 16.13 -3.86
N TYR A 212 14.81 16.31 -3.45
CA TYR A 212 14.27 15.64 -2.27
C TYR A 212 14.34 14.10 -2.42
N TRP A 213 14.05 13.54 -3.61
CA TRP A 213 14.13 12.10 -3.83
C TRP A 213 15.55 11.58 -4.03
N LYS A 214 16.49 12.40 -4.48
CA LYS A 214 17.93 12.04 -4.49
C LYS A 214 18.44 11.82 -3.07
N GLU A 215 17.98 12.62 -2.11
CA GLU A 215 18.38 12.53 -0.70
C GLU A 215 17.61 11.44 0.07
N ASN A 216 16.32 11.27 -0.21
CA ASN A 216 15.43 10.38 0.55
C ASN A 216 15.16 9.03 -0.14
N GLY A 217 15.81 8.78 -1.28
CA GLY A 217 15.68 7.56 -2.07
C GLY A 217 17.02 6.86 -2.23
N VAL A 218 17.02 5.54 -2.13
CA VAL A 218 18.13 4.68 -2.56
C VAL A 218 17.84 4.25 -3.99
N TRP A 219 18.65 4.72 -4.93
CA TRP A 219 18.43 4.50 -6.36
C TRP A 219 19.33 3.37 -6.89
N ILE A 220 18.69 2.33 -7.43
CA ILE A 220 19.34 1.15 -8.00
C ILE A 220 18.99 1.07 -9.50
N PRO A 221 19.84 1.62 -10.38
CA PRO A 221 19.65 1.55 -11.82
C PRO A 221 20.15 0.20 -12.38
N LEU A 222 19.24 -0.64 -12.84
CA LEU A 222 19.54 -1.90 -13.50
C LEU A 222 19.76 -1.69 -15.00
N ARG A 223 21.00 -1.90 -15.46
CA ARG A 223 21.36 -1.80 -16.88
C ARG A 223 20.74 -2.94 -17.68
N ARG A 224 20.60 -2.74 -19.00
CA ARG A 224 20.20 -3.81 -19.93
C ARG A 224 21.15 -5.01 -19.78
N GLY A 225 20.58 -6.17 -19.46
CA GLY A 225 21.34 -7.41 -19.23
C GLY A 225 21.57 -7.75 -17.75
N GLN A 226 21.40 -6.78 -16.84
CA GLN A 226 21.42 -7.02 -15.39
C GLN A 226 20.03 -7.44 -14.92
N LYS A 227 19.74 -8.73 -15.05
CA LYS A 227 18.50 -9.31 -14.55
C LYS A 227 18.70 -9.79 -13.12
N MET A 228 17.75 -9.48 -12.26
CA MET A 228 17.68 -10.09 -10.93
C MET A 228 17.21 -11.56 -11.00
N PHE A 229 16.56 -11.93 -12.11
CA PHE A 229 16.12 -13.28 -12.43
C PHE A 229 15.96 -13.46 -13.94
#